data_AF-A0AA37WZX0-F1
#
_entry.id   AF-A0AA37WZX0-F1
#
_cell.length_a   1.000
_cell.length_b   1.000
_cell.length_c   1.000
_cell.angle_alpha   90.00
_cell.angle_beta   90.00
_cell.angle_gamma   90.00
#
_symmetry.space_group_name_H-M   'P 1'
#
loop_
_entity.id
_entity.type
_entity.pdbx_description
1 polymer ?
#
loop_
_entity_poly.entity_id
_entity_poly.type
_entity_poly.pdbx_seq_one_letter_code
_entity_poly.pdbx_strand_id
1 'polypeptide(L)'
;MRLKTLFAASAFSATCLAGMAQAEDPGLWKVYNDTFKSAKYVDLTHTITPDIPVWAGFGGPTFAPATAGVAMEGYVAKDEAFTFEKHGFEATNYILRTDQLGTQLDPPAHWAPEYPAIDELPATYTLRPLVVINIEPQVAKDFGYALQVADIEAFEKEYGTIPEGSVVMVRSGWSKAWPDKEFAARTPFPGVGLDALKFLHEQRKILFHGHEPLDTDATPTLEGEYWLMHNGYAQAEGVTNLDQVPPVGALIAIGYPKFGGGLGGYARYIAICPPDWQYGISVGQVAEAPLPKSDKPLKFDAARGMRLRE
;
A
#
# COMPACT_ATOMS: atom_id res chain seq x y z
N MET A 1 82.01 -36.59 17.06
CA MET A 1 82.42 -36.56 15.64
C MET A 1 81.16 -36.30 14.81
N ARG A 2 81.13 -35.20 14.04
CA ARG A 2 79.96 -34.73 13.28
C ARG A 2 79.69 -35.67 12.10
N LEU A 3 78.42 -35.97 11.79
CA LEU A 3 77.93 -35.89 10.42
C LEU A 3 76.40 -35.72 10.37
N LYS A 4 75.98 -34.76 9.54
CA LYS A 4 74.62 -34.37 9.20
C LYS A 4 74.02 -35.38 8.21
N THR A 5 72.72 -35.66 8.29
CA THR A 5 71.92 -35.85 7.08
C THR A 5 70.45 -35.54 7.36
N LEU A 6 69.90 -34.60 6.58
CA LEU A 6 68.49 -34.23 6.55
C LEU A 6 67.65 -35.41 6.03
N PHE A 7 66.56 -35.74 6.72
CA PHE A 7 65.42 -36.43 6.11
C PHE A 7 64.26 -35.43 6.02
N ALA A 8 63.83 -35.16 4.79
CA ALA A 8 62.63 -34.39 4.51
C ALA A 8 61.41 -35.25 4.84
N ALA A 9 60.67 -34.89 5.89
CA ALA A 9 59.35 -35.44 6.16
C ALA A 9 58.32 -34.53 5.49
N SER A 10 57.80 -34.96 4.34
CA SER A 10 56.62 -34.35 3.73
C SER A 10 55.42 -34.64 4.62
N ALA A 11 55.04 -33.68 5.47
CA ALA A 11 53.79 -33.73 6.21
C ALA A 11 52.64 -33.49 5.22
N PHE A 12 51.89 -34.55 4.92
CA PHE A 12 50.56 -34.44 4.34
C PHE A 12 49.66 -33.76 5.39
N SER A 13 49.54 -32.44 5.33
CA SER A 13 48.46 -31.74 6.03
C SER A 13 47.17 -32.08 5.30
N ALA A 14 46.43 -33.06 5.81
CA ALA A 14 45.04 -33.25 5.49
C ALA A 14 44.27 -32.01 5.99
N THR A 15 44.06 -31.04 5.11
CA THR A 15 43.11 -29.95 5.36
C THR A 15 41.72 -30.58 5.37
N CYS A 16 41.25 -30.94 6.57
CA CYS A 16 39.84 -31.16 6.81
C CYS A 16 39.11 -29.83 6.56
N LEU A 17 38.68 -29.61 5.31
CA LEU A 17 37.60 -28.70 5.01
C LEU A 17 36.34 -29.33 5.59
N ALA A 18 36.13 -29.10 6.89
CA ALA A 18 34.81 -29.24 7.48
C ALA A 18 33.94 -28.20 6.77
N GLY A 19 33.29 -28.62 5.68
CA GLY A 19 32.18 -27.87 5.10
C GLY A 19 31.17 -27.71 6.21
N MET A 20 31.06 -26.50 6.77
CA MET A 20 29.91 -26.13 7.56
C MET A 20 28.72 -26.27 6.63
N ALA A 21 27.98 -27.36 6.75
CA ALA A 21 26.69 -27.51 6.09
C ALA A 21 25.85 -26.35 6.59
N GLN A 22 25.68 -25.34 5.72
CA GLN A 22 24.82 -24.21 6.00
C GLN A 22 23.41 -24.78 6.13
N ALA A 23 22.81 -24.67 7.32
CA ALA A 23 21.47 -25.19 7.55
C ALA A 23 20.53 -24.56 6.51
N GLU A 24 19.80 -25.38 5.76
CA GLU A 24 18.83 -24.87 4.80
C GLU A 24 17.76 -24.04 5.52
N ASP A 25 17.37 -22.92 4.91
CA ASP A 25 16.31 -22.07 5.46
C ASP A 25 14.99 -22.86 5.56
N PRO A 26 14.32 -22.85 6.72
CA PRO A 26 13.09 -23.62 6.90
C PRO A 26 11.91 -22.99 6.15
N GLY A 27 11.25 -23.77 5.30
CA GLY A 27 9.92 -23.46 4.75
C GLY A 27 9.84 -22.12 4.03
N LEU A 28 8.92 -21.24 4.48
CA LEU A 28 8.68 -19.93 3.86
C LEU A 28 9.86 -18.96 3.98
N TRP A 29 10.82 -19.20 4.89
CA TRP A 29 12.03 -18.37 4.96
C TRP A 29 12.90 -18.54 3.73
N LYS A 30 12.92 -19.75 3.14
CA LYS A 30 13.59 -19.99 1.87
C LYS A 30 12.96 -19.16 0.75
N VAL A 31 11.63 -19.16 0.64
CA VAL A 31 10.90 -18.32 -0.33
C VAL A 31 11.21 -16.84 -0.09
N TYR A 32 11.26 -16.42 1.17
CA TYR A 32 11.63 -15.06 1.50
C TYR A 32 13.05 -14.71 1.05
N ASN A 33 14.04 -15.52 1.42
CA ASN A 33 15.44 -15.25 1.10
C ASN A 33 15.74 -15.36 -0.40
N ASP A 34 15.08 -16.27 -1.11
CA ASP A 34 15.28 -16.49 -2.54
C ASP A 34 14.52 -15.47 -3.42
N THR A 35 13.39 -14.96 -2.94
CA THR A 35 12.47 -14.13 -3.75
C THR A 35 12.18 -12.77 -3.11
N PHE A 36 11.55 -12.74 -1.94
CA PHE A 36 11.06 -11.48 -1.36
C PHE A 36 12.16 -10.54 -0.88
N LYS A 37 13.33 -11.06 -0.51
CA LYS A 37 14.45 -10.24 -0.04
C LYS A 37 15.05 -9.40 -1.16
N SER A 38 15.17 -9.96 -2.37
CA SER A 38 15.71 -9.27 -3.54
C SER A 38 14.65 -8.51 -4.35
N ALA A 39 13.36 -8.82 -4.14
CA ALA A 39 12.23 -8.12 -4.75
C ALA A 39 12.26 -6.60 -4.55
N LYS A 40 11.50 -5.89 -5.37
CA LYS A 40 11.37 -4.43 -5.33
C LYS A 40 10.03 -4.03 -4.72
N TYR A 41 10.06 -3.22 -3.67
CA TYR A 41 8.86 -2.77 -2.97
C TYR A 41 8.51 -1.34 -3.42
N VAL A 42 7.32 -1.18 -4.00
CA VAL A 42 6.77 0.09 -4.48
C VAL A 42 5.57 0.46 -3.62
N ASP A 43 5.59 1.67 -3.06
CA ASP A 43 4.50 2.18 -2.24
C ASP A 43 3.38 2.75 -3.10
N LEU A 44 2.17 2.22 -2.94
CA LEU A 44 0.99 2.61 -3.74
C LEU A 44 0.01 3.47 -2.95
N THR A 45 0.50 4.12 -1.88
CA THR A 45 -0.33 4.79 -0.87
C THR A 45 0.04 6.26 -0.73
N HIS A 46 -0.96 7.15 -0.80
CA HIS A 46 -0.78 8.56 -0.50
C HIS A 46 -0.56 8.80 1.00
N THR A 47 0.30 9.76 1.34
CA THR A 47 0.49 10.15 2.75
C THR A 47 -0.72 10.95 3.24
N ILE A 48 -1.29 10.56 4.38
CA ILE A 48 -2.36 11.32 5.02
C ILE A 48 -1.78 12.55 5.73
N THR A 49 -2.28 13.72 5.36
CA THR A 49 -1.94 15.02 5.93
C THR A 49 -3.22 15.79 6.28
N PRO A 50 -3.14 16.89 7.04
CA PRO A 50 -4.31 17.77 7.26
C PRO A 50 -4.89 18.35 5.96
N ASP A 51 -4.08 18.38 4.90
CA ASP A 51 -4.43 18.91 3.58
C ASP A 51 -4.66 17.83 2.52
N ILE A 52 -4.81 16.57 2.93
CA ILE A 52 -5.13 15.50 1.99
C ILE A 52 -6.46 15.80 1.26
N PRO A 53 -6.55 15.55 -0.06
CA PRO A 53 -7.84 15.50 -0.73
C PRO A 53 -8.78 14.48 -0.08
N VAL A 54 -10.05 14.86 0.01
CA VAL A 54 -11.15 14.05 0.52
C VAL A 54 -12.35 14.31 -0.40
N TRP A 55 -13.22 13.32 -0.56
CA TRP A 55 -14.48 13.52 -1.27
C TRP A 55 -15.26 14.71 -0.71
N ALA A 56 -15.89 15.48 -1.60
CA ALA A 56 -16.41 16.83 -1.29
C ALA A 56 -17.50 16.86 -0.21
N GLY A 57 -18.20 15.75 0.05
CA GLY A 57 -19.22 15.66 1.10
C GLY A 57 -18.67 15.30 2.49
N PHE A 58 -17.39 14.94 2.62
CA PHE A 58 -16.78 14.64 3.91
C PHE A 58 -15.94 15.80 4.46
N GLY A 59 -15.80 15.83 5.79
CA GLY A 59 -14.88 16.76 6.45
C GLY A 59 -13.43 16.33 6.27
N GLY A 60 -12.52 17.30 6.13
CA GLY A 60 -11.09 17.04 6.15
C GLY A 60 -10.58 16.64 7.56
N PRO A 61 -9.44 15.93 7.64
CA PRO A 61 -8.83 15.58 8.91
C PRO A 61 -8.16 16.78 9.58
N THR A 62 -8.05 16.78 10.90
CA THR A 62 -7.25 17.77 11.66
C THR A 62 -6.32 17.07 12.62
N PHE A 63 -5.07 17.52 12.66
CA PHE A 63 -4.01 16.92 13.47
C PHE A 63 -3.53 17.95 14.50
N ALA A 64 -3.21 17.49 15.71
CA ALA A 64 -2.71 18.32 16.80
C ALA A 64 -1.75 17.52 17.68
N PRO A 65 -0.95 18.13 18.57
CA PRO A 65 -0.25 17.40 19.61
C PRO A 65 -1.27 16.67 20.51
N ALA A 66 -0.95 15.44 20.91
CA ALA A 66 -1.77 14.74 21.88
C ALA A 66 -1.69 15.44 23.25
N THR A 67 -2.82 15.56 23.93
CA THR A 67 -2.93 16.14 25.27
C THR A 67 -3.23 15.07 26.31
N ALA A 68 -2.82 15.32 27.56
CA ALA A 68 -3.06 14.38 28.64
C ALA A 68 -4.54 14.36 29.03
N GLY A 69 -5.21 13.20 28.93
CA GLY A 69 -6.60 13.04 29.37
C GLY A 69 -6.80 13.13 30.89
N VAL A 70 -5.71 12.95 31.66
CA VAL A 70 -5.67 13.06 33.12
C VAL A 70 -4.38 13.74 33.55
N ALA A 71 -4.40 14.41 34.70
CA ALA A 71 -3.18 14.95 35.29
C ALA A 71 -2.34 13.83 35.90
N MET A 72 -1.02 13.93 35.78
CA MET A 72 -0.04 13.07 36.44
C MET A 72 0.90 13.95 37.25
N GLU A 73 0.88 13.80 38.57
CA GLU A 73 1.62 14.66 39.49
C GLU A 73 3.12 14.69 39.15
N GLY A 74 3.68 15.89 39.05
CA GLY A 74 5.09 16.11 38.71
C GLY A 74 5.46 15.85 37.25
N TYR A 75 4.50 15.45 36.39
CA TYR A 75 4.77 15.10 35.00
C TYR A 75 4.01 15.98 34.00
N VAL A 76 2.67 15.90 33.98
CA VAL A 76 1.83 16.61 33.00
C VAL A 76 0.49 17.01 33.62
N ALA A 77 0.00 18.22 33.30
CA ALA A 77 -1.34 18.64 33.70
C ALA A 77 -2.41 18.07 32.76
N LYS A 78 -3.65 17.96 33.22
CA LYS A 78 -4.77 17.60 32.33
C LYS A 78 -4.86 18.62 31.18
N ASP A 79 -5.10 18.12 29.98
CA ASP A 79 -5.23 18.87 28.72
C ASP A 79 -3.92 19.55 28.24
N GLU A 80 -2.80 19.33 28.93
CA GLU A 80 -1.47 19.76 28.48
C GLU A 80 -0.94 18.83 27.39
N ALA A 81 -0.28 19.41 26.36
CA ALA A 81 0.33 18.65 25.27
C ALA A 81 1.65 17.96 25.69
N PHE A 82 1.87 16.74 25.19
CA PHE A 82 3.16 16.05 25.33
C PHE A 82 4.20 16.64 24.38
N THR A 83 5.37 16.96 24.93
CA THR A 83 6.52 17.59 24.23
C THR A 83 7.80 16.80 24.48
N PHE A 84 8.71 16.76 23.50
CA PHE A 84 10.01 16.09 23.67
C PHE A 84 10.83 16.68 24.82
N GLU A 85 10.83 18.01 24.96
CA GLU A 85 11.64 18.73 25.96
C GLU A 85 11.21 18.43 27.41
N LYS A 86 9.89 18.46 27.68
CA LYS A 86 9.37 18.27 29.04
C LYS A 86 9.15 16.81 29.39
N HIS A 87 8.74 15.99 28.41
CA HIS A 87 8.22 14.65 28.66
C HIS A 87 9.10 13.53 28.10
N GLY A 88 10.08 13.85 27.25
CA GLY A 88 10.94 12.88 26.56
C GLY A 88 10.29 12.21 25.34
N PHE A 89 9.02 12.51 25.05
CA PHE A 89 8.28 11.98 23.89
C PHE A 89 7.18 12.95 23.45
N GLU A 90 6.66 12.72 22.25
CA GLU A 90 5.41 13.35 21.79
C GLU A 90 4.52 12.34 21.10
N ALA A 91 3.22 12.61 21.09
CA ALA A 91 2.23 11.89 20.31
C ALA A 91 1.36 12.88 19.51
N THR A 92 0.57 12.36 18.57
CA THR A 92 -0.34 13.15 17.74
C THR A 92 -1.77 12.76 18.07
N ASN A 93 -2.63 13.76 18.24
CA ASN A 93 -4.07 13.61 18.18
C ASN A 93 -4.52 13.71 16.72
N TYR A 94 -5.16 12.66 16.22
CA TYR A 94 -5.75 12.62 14.88
C TYR A 94 -7.26 12.70 15.02
N ILE A 95 -7.88 13.74 14.45
CA ILE A 95 -9.32 13.79 14.24
C ILE A 95 -9.56 13.50 12.76
N LEU A 96 -9.95 12.27 12.47
CA LEU A 96 -10.34 11.83 11.14
C LEU A 96 -11.87 11.88 11.08
N ARG A 97 -12.43 12.65 10.14
CA ARG A 97 -13.88 12.90 10.06
C ARG A 97 -14.64 11.84 9.27
N THR A 98 -13.91 10.95 8.61
CA THR A 98 -14.42 9.86 7.80
C THR A 98 -13.38 8.73 7.78
N ASP A 99 -13.82 7.49 7.62
CA ASP A 99 -12.98 6.33 7.31
C ASP A 99 -12.66 6.23 5.81
N GLN A 100 -13.36 7.03 4.99
CA GLN A 100 -13.15 7.26 3.56
C GLN A 100 -12.12 8.39 3.32
N LEU A 101 -10.83 8.11 3.49
CA LEU A 101 -9.75 9.10 3.47
C LEU A 101 -8.51 8.66 2.69
N GLY A 102 -8.25 9.31 1.54
CA GLY A 102 -7.04 9.11 0.76
C GLY A 102 -7.02 7.75 0.06
N THR A 103 -5.90 7.03 0.15
CA THR A 103 -5.83 5.65 -0.32
C THR A 103 -6.57 4.72 0.64
N GLN A 104 -7.55 3.98 0.15
CA GLN A 104 -8.51 3.26 1.00
C GLN A 104 -8.93 1.89 0.48
N LEU A 105 -9.61 1.13 1.34
CA LEU A 105 -10.27 -0.14 1.06
C LEU A 105 -11.72 -0.03 1.55
N ASP A 106 -12.66 -0.24 0.64
CA ASP A 106 -14.07 -0.23 1.00
C ASP A 106 -14.57 -1.67 1.11
N PRO A 107 -15.07 -2.06 2.29
CA PRO A 107 -15.75 -3.32 2.45
C PRO A 107 -17.18 -3.22 1.87
N PRO A 108 -17.82 -4.34 1.49
CA PRO A 108 -19.13 -4.27 0.87
C PRO A 108 -20.24 -3.68 1.77
N ALA A 109 -20.07 -3.77 3.10
CA ALA A 109 -20.94 -3.09 4.06
C ALA A 109 -21.06 -1.56 3.85
N HIS A 110 -20.12 -0.94 3.13
CA HIS A 110 -20.13 0.48 2.81
C HIS A 110 -21.48 0.91 2.19
N TRP A 111 -22.07 0.06 1.35
CA TRP A 111 -23.39 0.29 0.75
C TRP A 111 -24.43 -0.78 1.09
N ALA A 112 -24.02 -1.96 1.54
CA ALA A 112 -24.92 -3.09 1.75
C ALA A 112 -24.66 -3.75 3.13
N PRO A 113 -25.36 -3.33 4.20
CA PRO A 113 -25.04 -3.65 5.59
C PRO A 113 -25.18 -5.13 5.97
N GLU A 114 -25.76 -5.96 5.10
CA GLU A 114 -25.81 -7.42 5.23
C GLU A 114 -24.48 -8.13 4.88
N TYR A 115 -23.54 -7.42 4.25
CA TYR A 115 -22.21 -7.92 3.90
C TYR A 115 -21.15 -7.51 4.94
N PRO A 116 -19.93 -8.10 4.88
CA PRO A 116 -18.88 -7.82 5.83
C PRO A 116 -18.48 -6.33 5.92
N ALA A 117 -18.31 -5.84 7.14
CA ALA A 117 -17.59 -4.61 7.48
C ALA A 117 -16.06 -4.81 7.40
N ILE A 118 -15.29 -3.71 7.54
CA ILE A 118 -13.83 -3.74 7.37
C ILE A 118 -13.13 -4.72 8.33
N ASP A 119 -13.64 -4.88 9.55
CA ASP A 119 -13.10 -5.79 10.56
C ASP A 119 -13.52 -7.26 10.37
N GLU A 120 -14.45 -7.52 9.46
CA GLU A 120 -14.94 -8.86 9.14
C GLU A 120 -14.24 -9.46 7.92
N LEU A 121 -13.49 -8.65 7.16
CA LEU A 121 -12.67 -9.12 6.04
C LEU A 121 -11.63 -10.16 6.50
N PRO A 122 -11.47 -11.29 5.78
CA PRO A 122 -10.55 -12.33 6.20
C PRO A 122 -9.09 -11.91 6.02
N ALA A 123 -8.22 -12.40 6.91
CA ALA A 123 -6.77 -12.16 6.84
C ALA A 123 -6.12 -12.61 5.51
N THR A 124 -6.81 -13.40 4.71
CA THR A 124 -6.37 -13.76 3.37
C THR A 124 -6.28 -12.55 2.41
N TYR A 125 -6.88 -11.40 2.74
CA TYR A 125 -6.71 -10.16 1.96
C TYR A 125 -5.26 -9.65 1.96
N THR A 126 -4.41 -10.06 2.92
CA THR A 126 -3.10 -9.44 3.15
C THR A 126 -2.09 -9.60 2.01
N LEU A 127 -2.20 -10.62 1.15
CA LEU A 127 -1.26 -10.83 0.04
C LEU A 127 -1.93 -11.51 -1.16
N ARG A 128 -1.83 -10.90 -2.34
CA ARG A 128 -2.42 -11.40 -3.60
C ARG A 128 -1.54 -11.15 -4.82
N PRO A 129 -1.73 -11.88 -5.95
CA PRO A 129 -1.26 -11.45 -7.25
C PRO A 129 -1.80 -10.05 -7.58
N LEU A 130 -0.96 -9.22 -8.16
CA LEU A 130 -1.30 -7.87 -8.61
C LEU A 130 -1.27 -7.80 -10.13
N VAL A 131 -2.35 -7.30 -10.70
CA VAL A 131 -2.51 -6.98 -12.13
C VAL A 131 -2.72 -5.47 -12.26
N VAL A 132 -2.03 -4.83 -13.20
CA VAL A 132 -2.22 -3.40 -13.49
C VAL A 132 -2.63 -3.20 -14.94
N ILE A 133 -3.88 -2.77 -15.15
CA ILE A 133 -4.41 -2.45 -16.48
C ILE A 133 -4.26 -0.95 -16.72
N ASN A 134 -3.56 -0.58 -17.78
CA ASN A 134 -3.31 0.82 -18.13
C ASN A 134 -4.33 1.36 -19.13
N ILE A 135 -5.15 2.32 -18.69
CA ILE A 135 -6.09 3.08 -19.52
C ILE A 135 -5.68 4.55 -19.70
N GLU A 136 -4.51 4.97 -19.20
CA GLU A 136 -4.00 6.34 -19.38
C GLU A 136 -4.02 6.82 -20.86
N PRO A 137 -3.69 5.98 -21.88
CA PRO A 137 -3.80 6.39 -23.28
C PRO A 137 -5.23 6.68 -23.76
N GLN A 138 -6.22 6.04 -23.17
CA GLN A 138 -7.65 6.25 -23.43
C GLN A 138 -8.12 7.51 -22.71
N VAL A 139 -7.72 7.67 -21.43
CA VAL A 139 -7.99 8.87 -20.62
C VAL A 139 -7.44 10.15 -21.27
N ALA A 140 -6.27 10.06 -21.91
CA ALA A 140 -5.69 11.18 -22.65
C ALA A 140 -6.55 11.66 -23.85
N LYS A 141 -7.46 10.81 -24.35
CA LYS A 141 -8.37 11.11 -25.46
C LYS A 141 -9.78 11.47 -24.97
N ASP A 142 -10.18 10.88 -23.85
CA ASP A 142 -11.44 11.11 -23.17
C ASP A 142 -11.20 11.14 -21.66
N PHE A 143 -11.24 12.34 -21.08
CA PHE A 143 -10.86 12.56 -19.67
C PHE A 143 -11.70 11.74 -18.68
N GLY A 144 -12.95 11.41 -19.04
CA GLY A 144 -13.86 10.59 -18.24
C GLY A 144 -13.87 9.11 -18.62
N TYR A 145 -12.88 8.63 -19.36
CA TYR A 145 -12.87 7.26 -19.87
C TYR A 145 -12.93 6.24 -18.74
N ALA A 146 -13.92 5.35 -18.79
CA ALA A 146 -14.02 4.22 -17.89
C ALA A 146 -13.47 2.95 -18.55
N LEU A 147 -12.76 2.10 -17.78
CA LEU A 147 -12.28 0.80 -18.25
C LEU A 147 -13.43 -0.01 -18.89
N GLN A 148 -13.19 -0.57 -20.07
CA GLN A 148 -14.13 -1.40 -20.81
C GLN A 148 -13.70 -2.87 -20.83
N VAL A 149 -14.64 -3.78 -21.11
CA VAL A 149 -14.34 -5.21 -21.31
C VAL A 149 -13.30 -5.42 -22.41
N ALA A 150 -13.37 -4.64 -23.49
CA ALA A 150 -12.41 -4.72 -24.60
C ALA A 150 -10.97 -4.38 -24.18
N ASP A 151 -10.77 -3.48 -23.20
CA ASP A 151 -9.44 -3.19 -22.65
C ASP A 151 -8.91 -4.39 -21.85
N ILE A 152 -9.78 -5.06 -21.08
CA ILE A 152 -9.43 -6.26 -20.31
C ILE A 152 -9.05 -7.39 -21.27
N GLU A 153 -9.84 -7.63 -22.33
CA GLU A 153 -9.53 -8.66 -23.33
C GLU A 153 -8.23 -8.35 -24.09
N ALA A 154 -7.99 -7.08 -24.42
CA ALA A 154 -6.74 -6.66 -25.05
C ALA A 154 -5.54 -6.88 -24.12
N PHE A 155 -5.68 -6.55 -22.83
CA PHE A 155 -4.70 -6.83 -21.80
C PHE A 155 -4.40 -8.33 -21.71
N GLU A 156 -5.43 -9.18 -21.63
CA GLU A 156 -5.24 -10.63 -21.50
C GLU A 156 -4.63 -11.27 -22.74
N LYS A 157 -4.87 -10.70 -23.92
CA LYS A 157 -4.21 -11.13 -25.15
C LYS A 157 -2.70 -10.91 -25.10
N GLU A 158 -2.24 -9.86 -24.41
CA GLU A 158 -0.83 -9.52 -24.29
C GLU A 158 -0.15 -10.23 -23.12
N TYR A 159 -0.79 -10.24 -21.95
CA TYR A 159 -0.19 -10.68 -20.68
C TYR A 159 -0.70 -12.02 -20.15
N GLY A 160 -1.70 -12.61 -20.81
CA GLY A 160 -2.39 -13.81 -20.35
C GLY A 160 -3.59 -13.52 -19.45
N THR A 161 -4.38 -14.55 -19.17
CA THR A 161 -5.61 -14.46 -18.38
C THR A 161 -5.34 -13.95 -16.97
N ILE A 162 -6.18 -13.02 -16.49
CA ILE A 162 -6.16 -12.50 -15.13
C ILE A 162 -6.39 -13.66 -14.14
N PRO A 163 -5.49 -13.89 -13.17
CA PRO A 163 -5.62 -15.00 -12.23
C PRO A 163 -6.82 -14.83 -11.28
N GLU A 164 -7.51 -15.93 -10.99
CA GLU A 164 -8.54 -15.99 -9.94
C GLU A 164 -7.96 -15.56 -8.58
N GLY A 165 -8.72 -14.77 -7.83
CA GLY A 165 -8.33 -14.21 -6.54
C GLY A 165 -7.27 -13.10 -6.60
N SER A 166 -6.86 -12.63 -7.79
CA SER A 166 -5.94 -11.50 -7.93
C SER A 166 -6.59 -10.18 -7.55
N VAL A 167 -5.76 -9.15 -7.37
CA VAL A 167 -6.20 -7.75 -7.29
C VAL A 167 -5.89 -7.08 -8.61
N VAL A 168 -6.86 -6.38 -9.16
CA VAL A 168 -6.73 -5.65 -10.44
C VAL A 168 -6.76 -4.15 -10.17
N MET A 169 -5.65 -3.45 -10.42
CA MET A 169 -5.57 -2.00 -10.33
C MET A 169 -5.68 -1.37 -11.72
N VAL A 170 -6.47 -0.31 -11.82
CA VAL A 170 -6.72 0.43 -13.07
C VAL A 170 -5.90 1.72 -13.04
N ARG A 171 -4.85 1.75 -13.85
CA ARG A 171 -3.98 2.92 -14.02
C ARG A 171 -4.61 3.89 -15.02
N SER A 172 -4.90 5.09 -14.57
CA SER A 172 -5.43 6.20 -15.36
C SER A 172 -4.48 7.41 -15.43
N GLY A 173 -3.47 7.46 -14.56
CA GLY A 173 -2.59 8.62 -14.37
C GLY A 173 -3.18 9.72 -13.50
N TRP A 174 -4.37 9.51 -12.91
CA TRP A 174 -5.08 10.49 -12.09
C TRP A 174 -4.29 10.93 -10.85
N SER A 175 -3.57 10.01 -10.22
CA SER A 175 -2.81 10.26 -8.99
C SER A 175 -1.64 11.23 -9.18
N LYS A 176 -1.23 11.52 -10.42
CA LYS A 176 -0.15 12.47 -10.74
C LYS A 176 -0.47 13.91 -10.33
N ALA A 177 -1.76 14.25 -10.17
CA ALA A 177 -2.20 15.56 -9.72
C ALA A 177 -2.30 15.66 -8.19
N TRP A 178 -2.14 14.56 -7.45
CA TRP A 178 -2.21 14.57 -6.00
C TRP A 178 -1.07 15.44 -5.40
N PRO A 179 -1.31 16.26 -4.35
CA PRO A 179 -2.51 16.38 -3.53
C PRO A 179 -3.42 17.57 -3.90
N ASP A 180 -3.53 17.94 -5.19
CA ASP A 180 -4.43 19.02 -5.62
C ASP A 180 -5.90 18.65 -5.34
N LYS A 181 -6.50 19.31 -4.34
CA LYS A 181 -7.89 19.09 -3.91
C LYS A 181 -8.89 19.47 -5.00
N GLU A 182 -8.61 20.52 -5.78
CA GLU A 182 -9.51 20.94 -6.86
C GLU A 182 -9.48 19.92 -7.99
N PHE A 183 -8.31 19.36 -8.31
CA PHE A 183 -8.20 18.31 -9.31
C PHE A 183 -8.85 17.00 -8.85
N ALA A 184 -8.59 16.57 -7.61
CA ALA A 184 -9.14 15.33 -7.07
C ALA A 184 -10.68 15.32 -7.04
N ALA A 185 -11.31 16.49 -6.93
CA ALA A 185 -12.77 16.65 -6.94
C ALA A 185 -13.38 16.86 -8.34
N ARG A 186 -12.59 16.79 -9.43
CA ARG A 186 -13.10 17.02 -10.80
C ARG A 186 -14.00 15.90 -11.27
N THR A 187 -15.02 16.27 -12.03
CA THR A 187 -15.91 15.36 -12.77
C THR A 187 -16.03 15.80 -14.24
N PRO A 188 -16.14 14.86 -15.20
CA PRO A 188 -15.98 13.43 -15.02
C PRO A 188 -14.53 13.06 -14.66
N PHE A 189 -14.35 11.91 -14.05
CA PHE A 189 -13.05 11.27 -13.78
C PHE A 189 -13.01 9.88 -14.43
N PRO A 190 -11.83 9.31 -14.70
CA PRO A 190 -11.72 7.95 -15.22
C PRO A 190 -12.32 6.94 -14.25
N GLY A 191 -13.04 5.94 -14.73
CA GLY A 191 -13.68 4.96 -13.84
C GLY A 191 -13.50 3.52 -14.29
N VAL A 192 -14.34 2.64 -13.76
CA VAL A 192 -14.49 1.26 -14.23
C VAL A 192 -15.93 1.04 -14.66
N GLY A 193 -16.15 0.69 -15.93
CA GLY A 193 -17.50 0.49 -16.44
C GLY A 193 -18.18 -0.70 -15.77
N LEU A 194 -19.51 -0.65 -15.58
CA LEU A 194 -20.27 -1.71 -14.93
C LEU A 194 -20.07 -3.09 -15.58
N ASP A 195 -20.04 -3.16 -16.91
CA ASP A 195 -19.79 -4.41 -17.62
C ASP A 195 -18.35 -4.93 -17.39
N ALA A 196 -17.38 -4.02 -17.25
CA ALA A 196 -16.00 -4.38 -16.91
C ALA A 196 -15.90 -4.90 -15.46
N LEU A 197 -16.61 -4.28 -14.51
CA LEU A 197 -16.71 -4.76 -13.13
C LEU A 197 -17.28 -6.18 -13.09
N LYS A 198 -18.43 -6.41 -13.73
CA LYS A 198 -19.04 -7.74 -13.83
C LYS A 198 -18.11 -8.76 -14.46
N PHE A 199 -17.43 -8.39 -15.54
CA PHE A 199 -16.50 -9.28 -16.21
C PHE A 199 -15.35 -9.70 -15.28
N LEU A 200 -14.72 -8.74 -14.60
CA LEU A 200 -13.63 -9.01 -13.67
C LEU A 200 -14.08 -9.89 -12.48
N HIS A 201 -15.19 -9.54 -11.84
CA HIS A 201 -15.65 -10.21 -10.63
C HIS A 201 -16.35 -11.55 -10.91
N GLU A 202 -17.25 -11.60 -11.88
CA GLU A 202 -18.03 -12.82 -12.14
C GLU A 202 -17.25 -13.83 -13.01
N GLN A 203 -16.50 -13.35 -14.01
CA GLN A 203 -15.83 -14.24 -14.96
C GLN A 203 -14.38 -14.51 -14.61
N ARG A 204 -13.63 -13.52 -14.10
CA ARG A 204 -12.23 -13.70 -13.65
C ARG A 204 -12.11 -13.98 -12.16
N LYS A 205 -13.17 -13.75 -11.38
CA LYS A 205 -13.21 -14.05 -9.93
C LYS A 205 -12.05 -13.41 -9.18
N ILE A 206 -11.77 -12.16 -9.52
CA ILE A 206 -10.77 -11.37 -8.79
C ILE A 206 -11.23 -11.16 -7.35
N LEU A 207 -10.30 -10.87 -6.44
CA LEU A 207 -10.62 -10.56 -5.05
C LEU A 207 -11.31 -9.20 -4.94
N PHE A 208 -10.65 -8.17 -5.51
CA PHE A 208 -11.18 -6.82 -5.64
C PHE A 208 -10.43 -6.07 -6.74
N HIS A 209 -11.02 -4.95 -7.15
CA HIS A 209 -10.40 -4.02 -8.08
C HIS A 209 -10.08 -2.70 -7.38
N GLY A 210 -9.16 -1.91 -7.93
CA GLY A 210 -8.94 -0.56 -7.46
C GLY A 210 -8.50 0.40 -8.55
N HIS A 211 -8.50 1.69 -8.23
CA HIS A 211 -8.26 2.77 -9.18
C HIS A 211 -7.67 4.01 -8.46
N GLU A 212 -7.23 4.97 -9.27
CA GLU A 212 -6.55 6.19 -8.77
C GLU A 212 -7.49 7.32 -8.29
N PRO A 213 -8.71 7.50 -8.85
CA PRO A 213 -9.70 8.44 -8.31
C PRO A 213 -10.26 8.03 -6.94
N LEU A 214 -11.08 8.90 -6.36
CA LEU A 214 -11.73 8.71 -5.06
C LEU A 214 -13.14 8.10 -5.15
N ASP A 215 -13.51 7.60 -6.33
CA ASP A 215 -14.81 6.98 -6.60
C ASP A 215 -14.65 6.04 -7.82
N THR A 216 -15.39 4.93 -7.87
CA THR A 216 -15.27 3.90 -8.93
C THR A 216 -15.83 4.31 -10.29
N ASP A 217 -16.89 5.10 -10.31
CA ASP A 217 -17.52 5.55 -11.54
C ASP A 217 -18.09 6.95 -11.38
N ALA A 218 -18.15 7.69 -12.48
CA ALA A 218 -18.65 9.07 -12.49
C ALA A 218 -20.14 9.15 -12.88
N THR A 219 -20.91 8.05 -12.79
CA THR A 219 -22.34 8.08 -13.14
C THR A 219 -23.13 8.83 -12.06
N PRO A 220 -24.30 9.42 -12.40
CA PRO A 220 -25.07 10.20 -11.42
C PRO A 220 -25.53 9.42 -10.18
N THR A 221 -25.55 8.10 -10.25
CA THR A 221 -26.02 7.22 -9.17
C THR A 221 -24.95 6.23 -8.70
N LEU A 222 -23.69 6.38 -9.14
CA LEU A 222 -22.59 5.47 -8.82
C LEU A 222 -22.98 4.00 -9.11
N GLU A 223 -23.52 3.73 -10.30
CA GLU A 223 -24.14 2.43 -10.63
C GLU A 223 -23.16 1.25 -10.51
N GLY A 224 -21.87 1.50 -10.76
CA GLY A 224 -20.79 0.54 -10.65
C GLY A 224 -20.53 0.19 -9.19
N GLU A 225 -20.32 1.21 -8.35
CA GLU A 225 -20.13 1.04 -6.91
C GLU A 225 -21.36 0.41 -6.25
N TYR A 226 -22.57 0.88 -6.59
CA TYR A 226 -23.81 0.31 -6.12
C TYR A 226 -23.89 -1.19 -6.41
N TRP A 227 -23.66 -1.60 -7.67
CA TRP A 227 -23.67 -3.02 -8.03
C TRP A 227 -22.59 -3.79 -7.27
N LEU A 228 -21.36 -3.27 -7.23
CA LEU A 228 -20.21 -3.94 -6.62
C LEU A 228 -20.48 -4.33 -5.17
N MET A 229 -20.89 -3.36 -4.36
CA MET A 229 -21.04 -3.54 -2.92
C MET A 229 -22.28 -4.39 -2.57
N HIS A 230 -23.39 -4.23 -3.32
CA HIS A 230 -24.57 -5.09 -3.17
C HIS A 230 -24.35 -6.53 -3.66
N ASN A 231 -23.22 -6.82 -4.29
CA ASN A 231 -22.79 -8.18 -4.66
C ASN A 231 -21.63 -8.69 -3.81
N GLY A 232 -21.30 -8.00 -2.70
CA GLY A 232 -20.34 -8.50 -1.71
C GLY A 232 -18.87 -8.35 -2.11
N TYR A 233 -18.57 -7.51 -3.09
CA TYR A 233 -17.19 -7.24 -3.52
C TYR A 233 -16.64 -5.97 -2.87
N ALA A 234 -15.32 -5.95 -2.63
CA ALA A 234 -14.61 -4.78 -2.12
C ALA A 234 -14.02 -3.94 -3.26
N GLN A 235 -13.55 -2.73 -2.96
CA GLN A 235 -12.72 -1.91 -3.86
C GLN A 235 -11.60 -1.17 -3.15
N ALA A 236 -10.59 -0.76 -3.91
CA ALA A 236 -9.57 0.17 -3.45
C ALA A 236 -9.66 1.49 -4.23
N GLU A 237 -9.57 2.61 -3.52
CA GLU A 237 -9.64 3.94 -4.12
C GLU A 237 -8.43 4.78 -3.72
N GLY A 238 -8.19 5.87 -4.45
CA GLY A 238 -7.11 6.80 -4.18
C GLY A 238 -5.73 6.15 -4.25
N VAL A 239 -5.54 5.12 -5.08
CA VAL A 239 -4.26 4.41 -5.22
C VAL A 239 -3.28 5.26 -6.03
N THR A 240 -1.98 5.18 -5.73
CA THR A 240 -0.94 5.94 -6.43
C THR A 240 0.18 5.07 -6.99
N ASN A 241 1.07 5.67 -7.78
CA ASN A 241 2.28 5.06 -8.34
C ASN A 241 2.03 3.78 -9.15
N LEU A 242 0.83 3.58 -9.71
CA LEU A 242 0.54 2.46 -10.59
C LEU A 242 1.38 2.49 -11.88
N ASP A 243 1.94 3.65 -12.24
CA ASP A 243 2.91 3.82 -13.32
C ASP A 243 4.28 3.19 -13.02
N GLN A 244 4.55 2.86 -11.76
CA GLN A 244 5.79 2.25 -11.29
C GLN A 244 5.68 0.74 -11.07
N VAL A 245 4.56 0.11 -11.42
CA VAL A 245 4.29 -1.32 -11.21
C VAL A 245 4.24 -2.04 -12.56
N PRO A 246 4.79 -3.27 -12.68
CA PRO A 246 4.66 -4.04 -13.91
C PRO A 246 3.19 -4.45 -14.16
N PRO A 247 2.76 -4.62 -15.42
CA PRO A 247 1.39 -5.05 -15.74
C PRO A 247 0.99 -6.39 -15.10
N VAL A 248 1.94 -7.33 -15.00
CA VAL A 248 1.80 -8.64 -14.36
C VAL A 248 3.07 -9.06 -13.63
N GLY A 249 2.98 -10.08 -12.77
CA GLY A 249 4.12 -10.69 -12.09
C GLY A 249 4.49 -10.04 -10.75
N ALA A 250 3.81 -8.96 -10.37
CA ALA A 250 3.88 -8.41 -9.02
C ALA A 250 2.90 -9.11 -8.07
N LEU A 251 3.18 -9.00 -6.77
CA LEU A 251 2.21 -9.24 -5.70
C LEU A 251 1.80 -7.89 -5.09
N ILE A 252 0.68 -7.85 -4.38
CA ILE A 252 0.28 -6.72 -3.55
C ILE A 252 0.14 -7.17 -2.09
N ALA A 253 0.85 -6.49 -1.20
CA ALA A 253 0.65 -6.56 0.23
C ALA A 253 -0.35 -5.48 0.66
N ILE A 254 -1.31 -5.87 1.49
CA ILE A 254 -2.49 -5.07 1.82
C ILE A 254 -2.63 -5.01 3.34
N GLY A 255 -2.52 -3.79 3.89
CA GLY A 255 -2.76 -3.54 5.31
C GLY A 255 -3.81 -2.44 5.50
N TYR A 256 -4.69 -2.61 6.47
CA TYR A 256 -5.70 -1.61 6.84
C TYR A 256 -6.01 -1.74 8.34
N PRO A 257 -6.45 -0.65 9.01
CA PRO A 257 -6.92 -0.73 10.39
C PRO A 257 -8.15 -1.61 10.50
N LYS A 258 -8.22 -2.38 11.57
CA LYS A 258 -9.35 -3.25 11.88
C LYS A 258 -10.38 -2.51 12.75
N PHE A 259 -11.04 -1.50 12.20
CA PHE A 259 -12.06 -0.73 12.91
C PHE A 259 -13.35 -1.54 13.10
N GLY A 260 -13.77 -1.70 14.35
CA GLY A 260 -14.97 -2.49 14.69
C GLY A 260 -16.22 -1.96 14.03
N GLY A 261 -16.85 -2.73 13.14
CA GLY A 261 -18.02 -2.33 12.36
C GLY A 261 -17.78 -1.16 11.40
N GLY A 262 -16.52 -0.91 11.00
CA GLY A 262 -16.16 0.18 10.10
C GLY A 262 -16.66 -0.06 8.66
N LEU A 263 -17.08 1.02 7.99
CA LEU A 263 -17.67 0.99 6.65
C LEU A 263 -16.69 1.43 5.56
N GLY A 264 -15.43 1.56 5.93
CA GLY A 264 -14.30 1.93 5.08
C GLY A 264 -13.02 1.72 5.85
N GLY A 265 -11.89 1.99 5.21
CA GLY A 265 -10.61 1.99 5.90
C GLY A 265 -9.50 2.52 5.01
N TYR A 266 -8.82 3.56 5.47
CA TYR A 266 -7.55 3.96 4.88
C TYR A 266 -6.57 2.78 4.89
N ALA A 267 -5.96 2.54 3.74
CA ALA A 267 -5.20 1.33 3.46
C ALA A 267 -3.76 1.65 3.09
N ARG A 268 -2.87 0.69 3.36
CA ARG A 268 -1.48 0.68 2.92
C ARG A 268 -1.31 -0.46 1.92
N TYR A 269 -1.14 -0.08 0.67
CA TYR A 269 -0.85 -0.97 -0.45
C TYR A 269 0.63 -0.88 -0.81
N ILE A 270 1.30 -2.03 -0.87
CA ILE A 270 2.68 -2.14 -1.33
C ILE A 270 2.73 -3.17 -2.46
N ALA A 271 3.15 -2.75 -3.65
CA ALA A 271 3.49 -3.70 -4.71
C ALA A 271 4.86 -4.33 -4.43
N ILE A 272 4.94 -5.65 -4.59
CA ILE A 272 6.15 -6.46 -4.50
C ILE A 272 6.47 -6.93 -5.93
N CYS A 273 7.37 -6.21 -6.57
CA CYS A 273 7.76 -6.38 -7.97
C CYS A 273 8.99 -7.30 -8.10
N PRO A 274 9.25 -7.84 -9.31
CA PRO A 274 10.46 -8.62 -9.58
C PRO A 274 11.77 -7.91 -9.18
N PRO A 275 12.83 -8.65 -8.79
CA PRO A 275 14.09 -8.07 -8.32
C PRO A 275 14.81 -7.13 -9.30
N ASP A 276 14.64 -7.34 -10.59
CA ASP A 276 15.21 -6.56 -11.68
C ASP A 276 14.32 -5.38 -12.11
N TRP A 277 13.18 -5.18 -11.45
CA TRP A 277 12.30 -4.05 -11.72
C TRP A 277 12.98 -2.72 -11.39
N GLN A 278 12.76 -1.72 -12.25
CA GLN A 278 13.47 -0.44 -12.18
C GLN A 278 13.02 0.48 -11.03
N TYR A 279 11.78 0.31 -10.54
CA TYR A 279 11.20 1.11 -9.48
C TYR A 279 11.21 0.36 -8.14
N GLY A 280 11.12 1.13 -7.05
CA GLY A 280 11.05 0.59 -5.69
C GLY A 280 12.41 0.35 -5.04
N ILE A 281 12.36 -0.15 -3.81
CA ILE A 281 13.54 -0.46 -2.99
C ILE A 281 13.52 -1.93 -2.58
N SER A 282 14.67 -2.58 -2.52
CA SER A 282 14.80 -3.94 -1.99
C SER A 282 15.11 -3.93 -0.49
N VAL A 283 14.79 -5.03 0.19
CA VAL A 283 15.19 -5.23 1.60
C VAL A 283 16.71 -5.10 1.72
N GLY A 284 17.17 -4.31 2.69
CA GLY A 284 18.59 -4.01 2.90
C GLY A 284 19.24 -3.08 1.86
N GLN A 285 18.49 -2.54 0.88
CA GLN A 285 19.01 -1.52 -0.04
C GLN A 285 19.29 -0.19 0.68
N VAL A 286 18.49 0.10 1.72
CA VAL A 286 18.70 1.19 2.68
C VAL A 286 18.80 0.61 4.08
N ALA A 287 19.38 1.37 5.02
CA ALA A 287 19.43 0.96 6.42
C ALA A 287 18.01 0.97 7.02
N GLU A 288 17.46 -0.22 7.29
CA GLU A 288 16.12 -0.41 7.86
C GLU A 288 16.14 -0.46 9.39
N ALA A 289 17.23 -0.97 9.97
CA ALA A 289 17.45 -1.00 11.42
C ALA A 289 18.96 -1.04 11.75
N PRO A 290 19.48 -0.09 12.56
CA PRO A 290 18.80 1.14 12.96
C PRO A 290 18.56 2.06 11.76
N LEU A 291 17.40 2.71 11.73
CA LEU A 291 17.11 3.76 10.75
C LEU A 291 18.10 4.93 10.91
N PRO A 292 18.47 5.62 9.82
CA PRO A 292 19.40 6.74 9.88
C PRO A 292 18.83 7.90 10.72
N LYS A 293 19.70 8.56 11.48
CA LYS A 293 19.36 9.82 12.15
C LYS A 293 19.30 10.95 11.10
N SER A 294 18.39 11.88 11.31
CA SER A 294 18.33 13.13 10.52
C SER A 294 18.92 14.27 11.35
N ASP A 295 19.73 15.12 10.72
CA ASP A 295 20.30 16.32 11.35
C ASP A 295 19.24 17.39 11.66
N LYS A 296 18.07 17.29 11.03
CA LYS A 296 16.90 18.15 11.27
C LYS A 296 15.91 17.43 12.17
N PRO A 297 15.78 17.81 13.46
CA PRO A 297 14.78 17.20 14.33
C PRO A 297 13.35 17.49 13.81
N LEU A 298 12.41 16.62 14.19
CA LEU A 298 11.00 16.91 13.97
C LEU A 298 10.52 17.98 14.95
N LYS A 299 9.79 18.97 14.47
CA LYS A 299 9.12 19.99 15.28
C LYS A 299 7.69 20.14 14.81
N PHE A 300 6.77 20.34 15.74
CA PHE A 300 5.36 20.57 15.41
C PHE A 300 5.16 21.97 14.83
N ASP A 301 4.67 22.05 13.59
CA ASP A 301 4.25 23.28 12.95
C ASP A 301 2.73 23.44 13.15
N ALA A 302 2.34 24.43 13.94
CA ALA A 302 0.93 24.69 14.25
C ALA A 302 0.12 25.21 13.06
N ALA A 303 0.76 25.89 12.09
CA ALA A 303 0.09 26.38 10.89
C ALA A 303 -0.18 25.24 9.90
N ARG A 304 0.71 24.26 9.83
CA ARG A 304 0.56 23.05 9.01
C ARG A 304 -0.20 21.92 9.70
N GLY A 305 -0.35 22.00 11.03
CA GLY A 305 -0.98 20.96 11.84
C GLY A 305 -0.19 19.66 11.91
N MET A 306 1.11 19.65 11.58
CA MET A 306 1.90 18.42 11.55
C MET A 306 3.37 18.68 11.88
N ARG A 307 4.12 17.61 12.15
CA ARG A 307 5.56 17.73 12.40
C ARG A 307 6.34 17.80 11.10
N LEU A 308 7.27 18.75 11.01
CA LEU A 308 8.19 18.94 9.90
C LEU A 308 9.64 18.81 10.36
N ARG A 309 10.54 18.47 9.44
CA ARG A 309 11.99 18.38 9.70
C ARG A 309 12.60 19.77 9.54
N GLU A 310 13.05 20.36 10.66
CA GLU A 310 13.62 21.73 10.71
C GLU A 310 14.95 21.81 11.44
#